data_AF-A0A7X7HQI9-F1
#
_entry.id   AF-A0A7X7HQI9-F1
#
_cell.length_a   1.000
_cell.length_b   1.000
_cell.length_c   1.000
_cell.angle_alpha   90.00
_cell.angle_beta   90.00
_cell.angle_gamma   90.00
#
_symmetry.space_group_name_H-M   'P 1'
#
loop_
_entity.id
_entity.type
_entity.pdbx_description
1 polymer ?
#
loop_
_entity_poly.entity_id
_entity_poly.type
_entity_poly.pdbx_seq_one_letter_code
_entity_poly.pdbx_strand_id
1 'polypeptide(L)'
;MPNRRRYRKIQSPPAMEGYKPFGVPMRELESVVMSMEEYEALRLADYENLTHEKAAEKMNISRPTFTRLYDRARKNVAKAFVEGKAILIRGGTFISGEYWYRCNNCHETIVSLTPEENCDKCNSANIVRLDTPDNNETNNDSR
;
A
#
# COMPACT_ATOMS: atom_id res chain seq x y z
N MET A 1 23.27 -15.60 -0.51
CA MET A 1 23.56 -14.38 -1.32
C MET A 1 22.64 -13.27 -0.86
N PRO A 2 23.14 -12.04 -0.60
CA PRO A 2 22.27 -10.93 -0.23
C PRO A 2 21.37 -10.61 -1.43
N ASN A 3 20.06 -10.76 -1.22
CA ASN A 3 19.05 -10.52 -2.25
C ASN A 3 19.00 -9.02 -2.54
N ARG A 4 19.54 -8.59 -3.70
CA ARG A 4 19.37 -7.22 -4.20
C ARG A 4 17.86 -6.95 -4.18
N ARG A 5 17.39 -6.03 -3.33
CA ARG A 5 15.97 -5.65 -3.27
C ARG A 5 15.57 -5.18 -4.67
N ARG A 6 14.89 -6.04 -5.41
CA ARG A 6 14.32 -5.69 -6.71
C ARG A 6 13.02 -4.96 -6.44
N TYR A 7 12.84 -3.82 -7.07
CA TYR A 7 11.57 -3.12 -7.06
C TYR A 7 10.48 -4.03 -7.61
N ARG A 8 9.38 -4.17 -6.88
CA ARG A 8 8.23 -5.00 -7.27
C ARG A 8 7.21 -4.13 -7.98
N LYS A 9 6.58 -4.64 -9.04
CA LYS A 9 5.55 -3.89 -9.78
C LYS A 9 4.24 -3.92 -9.01
N ILE A 10 3.61 -2.77 -8.83
CA ILE A 10 2.25 -2.66 -8.26
C ILE A 10 1.37 -2.00 -9.32
N GLN A 11 0.18 -2.57 -9.53
CA GLN A 11 -0.72 -2.12 -10.60
C GLN A 11 -1.73 -1.07 -10.16
N SER A 12 -2.07 -1.03 -8.87
CA SER A 12 -3.12 -0.14 -8.38
C SER A 12 -2.79 0.40 -6.99
N PRO A 13 -2.96 1.71 -6.74
CA PRO A 13 -2.84 2.27 -5.41
C PRO A 13 -3.95 1.74 -4.50
N PRO A 14 -3.72 1.63 -3.18
CA PRO A 14 -4.82 1.39 -2.25
C PRO A 14 -5.77 2.58 -2.27
N ALA A 15 -7.08 2.32 -2.16
CA ALA A 15 -8.09 3.37 -2.11
C ALA A 15 -7.94 4.28 -0.88
N MET A 16 -7.49 3.70 0.24
CA MET A 16 -7.24 4.39 1.51
C MET A 16 -5.86 4.02 2.07
N GLU A 17 -5.26 4.90 2.86
CA GLU A 17 -3.98 4.68 3.57
C GLU A 17 -4.08 3.61 4.67
N GLY A 18 -5.29 3.17 5.02
CA GLY A 18 -5.49 2.21 6.07
C GLY A 18 -6.94 2.03 6.45
N TYR A 19 -7.16 1.13 7.41
CA TYR A 19 -8.45 0.81 8.00
C TYR A 19 -8.30 0.73 9.51
N LYS A 20 -9.34 1.11 10.26
CA LYS A 20 -9.33 1.02 11.72
C LYS A 20 -10.65 0.43 12.23
N PRO A 21 -10.65 -0.23 13.39
CA PRO A 21 -11.89 -0.66 14.03
C PRO A 21 -12.74 0.54 14.43
N PHE A 22 -14.05 0.31 14.46
CA PHE A 22 -15.03 1.29 14.89
C PHE A 22 -15.00 1.47 16.43
N GLY A 23 -15.37 2.66 16.91
CA GLY A 23 -15.55 2.93 18.34
C GLY A 23 -14.28 3.33 19.12
N VAL A 24 -13.08 3.21 18.53
CA VAL A 24 -11.83 3.64 19.17
C VAL A 24 -11.16 4.79 18.38
N PRO A 25 -10.76 5.89 19.05
CA PRO A 25 -9.98 6.96 18.43
C PRO A 25 -8.63 6.46 17.91
N MET A 26 -8.20 6.94 16.74
CA MET A 26 -6.96 6.48 16.09
C MET A 26 -5.71 6.68 16.98
N ARG A 27 -5.69 7.73 17.81
CA ARG A 27 -4.59 8.05 18.73
C ARG A 27 -4.40 7.00 19.85
N GLU A 28 -5.42 6.21 20.14
CA GLU A 28 -5.44 5.17 21.18
C GLU A 28 -5.25 3.76 20.56
N LEU A 29 -5.14 3.68 19.24
CA LEU A 29 -5.09 2.43 18.48
C LEU A 29 -3.66 2.07 18.12
N GLU A 30 -3.25 0.87 18.53
CA GLU A 30 -2.09 0.24 17.92
C GLU A 30 -2.36 -0.07 16.45
N SER A 31 -1.30 -0.08 15.64
CA SER A 31 -1.40 -0.35 14.20
C SER A 31 -0.46 -1.46 13.75
N VAL A 32 -0.92 -2.22 12.76
CA VAL A 32 -0.11 -3.13 11.97
C VAL A 32 0.19 -2.45 10.64
N VAL A 33 1.47 -2.39 10.28
CA VAL A 33 1.90 -1.84 8.99
C VAL A 33 1.89 -2.96 7.95
N MET A 34 1.13 -2.75 6.89
CA MET A 34 1.15 -3.56 5.67
C MET A 34 1.88 -2.78 4.58
N SER A 35 2.89 -3.39 3.97
CA SER A 35 3.57 -2.75 2.84
C SER A 35 2.69 -2.71 1.60
N MET A 36 2.98 -1.79 0.67
CA MET A 36 2.30 -1.72 -0.63
C MET A 36 2.35 -3.05 -1.39
N GLU A 37 3.45 -3.79 -1.25
CA GLU A 37 3.66 -5.09 -1.89
C GLU A 37 2.82 -6.20 -1.25
N GLU A 38 2.63 -6.15 0.06
CA GLU A 38 1.75 -7.07 0.79
C GLU A 38 0.28 -6.78 0.45
N TYR A 39 -0.10 -5.51 0.36
CA TYR A 39 -1.43 -5.10 -0.12
C TYR A 39 -1.68 -5.62 -1.54
N GLU A 40 -0.75 -5.42 -2.47
CA GLU A 40 -0.90 -5.90 -3.85
C GLU A 40 -1.00 -7.43 -3.91
N ALA A 41 -0.22 -8.15 -3.11
CA ALA A 41 -0.31 -9.60 -3.05
C ALA A 41 -1.69 -10.07 -2.54
N LEU A 42 -2.25 -9.41 -1.52
CA LEU A 42 -3.60 -9.68 -1.02
C LEU A 42 -4.66 -9.36 -2.09
N ARG A 43 -4.53 -8.22 -2.77
CA ARG A 43 -5.44 -7.79 -3.84
C ARG A 43 -5.44 -8.78 -5.01
N LEU A 44 -4.27 -9.19 -5.49
CA LEU A 44 -4.18 -10.10 -6.63
C LEU A 44 -4.66 -11.51 -6.29
N ALA A 45 -4.31 -12.03 -5.11
CA ALA A 45 -4.67 -13.39 -4.71
C ALA A 45 -6.14 -13.51 -4.25
N ASP A 46 -6.56 -12.69 -3.29
CA ASP A 46 -7.86 -12.85 -2.62
C ASP A 46 -8.97 -12.00 -3.26
N TYR A 47 -8.65 -10.82 -3.79
CA TYR A 47 -9.66 -9.94 -4.42
C TYR A 47 -9.85 -10.22 -5.92
N GLU A 48 -8.76 -10.32 -6.69
CA GLU A 48 -8.80 -10.68 -8.12
C GLU A 48 -8.88 -12.21 -8.36
N ASN A 49 -8.76 -13.03 -7.31
CA ASN A 49 -8.80 -14.51 -7.39
C ASN A 49 -7.76 -15.10 -8.37
N LEU A 50 -6.57 -14.50 -8.47
CA LEU A 50 -5.50 -15.03 -9.30
C LEU A 50 -4.73 -16.15 -8.61
N THR A 51 -4.20 -17.07 -9.41
CA THR A 51 -3.22 -18.04 -8.91
C THR A 51 -1.94 -17.32 -8.48
N HIS A 52 -1.23 -17.85 -7.48
CA HIS A 52 0.04 -17.27 -7.02
C HIS A 52 1.08 -17.15 -8.14
N GLU A 53 1.02 -18.02 -9.14
CA GLU A 53 1.88 -17.96 -10.32
C GLU A 53 1.58 -16.72 -11.17
N LYS A 54 0.33 -16.53 -11.60
CA LYS A 54 -0.10 -15.36 -12.37
C LYS A 54 0.11 -14.05 -11.61
N ALA A 55 -0.15 -14.05 -10.30
CA ALA A 55 0.05 -12.87 -9.46
C ALA A 55 1.55 -12.52 -9.31
N ALA A 56 2.42 -13.53 -9.20
CA ALA A 56 3.86 -13.33 -9.17
C ALA A 56 4.39 -12.74 -10.50
N GLU A 57 3.88 -13.21 -11.64
CA GLU A 57 4.18 -12.66 -12.96
C GLU A 57 3.78 -11.17 -13.06
N LYS A 58 2.55 -10.81 -12.64
CA LYS A 58 2.08 -9.42 -12.61
C LYS A 58 2.98 -8.50 -11.77
N MET A 59 3.49 -8.99 -10.65
CA MET A 59 4.40 -8.26 -9.76
C MET A 59 5.88 -8.32 -10.18
N ASN A 60 6.20 -9.05 -11.25
CA ASN A 60 7.57 -9.30 -11.72
C ASN A 60 8.50 -9.91 -10.64
N ILE A 61 7.99 -10.90 -9.91
CA ILE A 61 8.73 -11.63 -8.86
C ILE A 61 8.58 -13.14 -9.00
N SER A 62 9.41 -13.90 -8.30
CA SER A 62 9.26 -15.36 -8.26
C SER A 62 8.05 -15.78 -7.43
N ARG A 63 7.39 -16.89 -7.82
CA ARG A 63 6.27 -17.49 -7.08
C ARG A 63 6.56 -17.67 -5.58
N PRO A 64 7.73 -18.17 -5.13
CA PRO A 64 8.03 -18.25 -3.69
C PRO A 64 8.10 -16.88 -3.00
N THR A 65 8.53 -15.84 -3.70
CA THR A 65 8.56 -14.46 -3.16
C THR A 65 7.15 -13.91 -3.01
N PHE A 66 6.28 -14.16 -4.00
CA PHE A 66 4.87 -13.82 -3.94
C PHE A 66 4.18 -14.51 -2.76
N THR A 67 4.35 -15.84 -2.62
CA THR A 67 3.76 -16.58 -1.49
C THR A 67 4.18 -16.00 -0.14
N ARG A 68 5.46 -15.63 0.04
CA ARG A 68 5.92 -14.97 1.28
C ARG A 68 5.35 -13.57 1.51
N LEU A 69 5.05 -12.81 0.45
CA LEU A 69 4.35 -11.52 0.58
C LEU A 69 2.91 -11.73 0.99
N TYR A 70 2.21 -12.62 0.29
CA TYR A 70 0.83 -12.97 0.56
C TYR A 70 0.62 -13.51 1.98
N ASP A 71 1.48 -14.41 2.44
CA ASP A 71 1.38 -14.94 3.81
C ASP A 71 1.61 -13.87 4.88
N ARG A 72 2.51 -12.90 4.64
CA ARG A 72 2.68 -11.75 5.54
C ARG A 72 1.46 -10.83 5.52
N ALA A 73 0.90 -10.57 4.34
CA ALA A 73 -0.33 -9.78 4.20
C ALA A 73 -1.47 -10.40 5.00
N ARG A 74 -1.75 -11.70 4.84
CA ARG A 74 -2.78 -12.41 5.61
C ARG A 74 -2.52 -12.42 7.11
N LYS A 75 -1.26 -12.58 7.55
CA LYS A 75 -0.90 -12.49 8.97
C LYS A 75 -1.15 -11.10 9.53
N ASN A 76 -0.84 -10.04 8.78
CA ASN A 76 -1.10 -8.66 9.19
C ASN A 76 -2.59 -8.39 9.32
N VAL A 77 -3.40 -8.85 8.36
CA VAL A 77 -4.86 -8.79 8.42
C VAL A 77 -5.37 -9.53 9.65
N ALA A 78 -5.01 -10.81 9.81
CA ALA A 78 -5.44 -11.62 10.94
C ALA A 78 -5.07 -10.99 12.29
N LYS A 79 -3.83 -10.50 12.42
CA LYS A 79 -3.36 -9.81 13.62
C LYS A 79 -4.20 -8.58 13.93
N ALA A 80 -4.49 -7.76 12.93
CA ALA A 80 -5.31 -6.56 13.11
C ALA A 80 -6.73 -6.89 13.57
N PHE A 81 -7.36 -7.91 12.99
CA PHE A 81 -8.69 -8.34 13.37
C PHE A 81 -8.74 -8.97 14.76
N VAL A 82 -7.77 -9.82 15.12
CA VAL A 82 -7.74 -10.52 16.42
C VAL A 82 -7.36 -9.58 17.57
N GLU A 83 -6.40 -8.67 17.35
CA GLU A 83 -5.91 -7.75 18.39
C GLU A 83 -6.63 -6.39 18.40
N GLY A 84 -7.62 -6.18 17.51
CA GLY A 84 -8.36 -4.92 17.42
C GLY A 84 -7.49 -3.73 16.99
N LYS A 85 -6.54 -3.96 16.06
CA LYS A 85 -5.59 -2.94 15.59
C LYS A 85 -6.05 -2.30 14.28
N ALA A 86 -5.56 -1.09 14.05
CA ALA A 86 -5.64 -0.48 12.74
C ALA A 86 -4.65 -1.16 11.76
N ILE A 87 -4.97 -1.15 10.48
CA ILE A 87 -4.06 -1.52 9.39
C ILE A 87 -3.65 -0.22 8.71
N LEU A 88 -2.34 0.02 8.57
CA LEU A 88 -1.80 1.13 7.79
C LEU A 88 -1.05 0.57 6.58
N ILE A 89 -1.40 1.02 5.39
CA ILE A 89 -0.79 0.62 4.12
C ILE A 89 0.23 1.68 3.72
N ARG A 90 1.52 1.40 3.94
CA ARG A 90 2.62 2.35 3.69
C ARG A 90 3.96 1.66 3.50
N GLY A 91 4.93 2.38 2.94
CA GLY A 91 6.27 1.87 2.67
C GLY A 91 6.31 0.68 1.68
N GLY A 92 7.44 -0.03 1.70
CA GLY A 92 7.76 -1.09 0.73
C GLY A 92 8.78 -0.61 -0.31
N THR A 93 9.15 -1.49 -1.24
CA THR A 93 10.11 -1.18 -2.31
C THR A 93 9.49 -1.53 -3.65
N PHE A 94 8.69 -0.61 -4.18
CA PHE A 94 7.88 -0.85 -5.38
C PHE A 94 8.12 0.20 -6.47
N ILE A 95 7.64 -0.12 -7.66
CA ILE A 95 7.52 0.80 -8.80
C ILE A 95 6.08 0.80 -9.28
N SER A 96 5.52 1.98 -9.48
CA SER A 96 4.30 2.17 -10.27
C SER A 96 4.69 2.44 -11.73
N GLY A 97 3.77 2.13 -12.66
CA GLY A 97 3.90 2.56 -14.06
C GLY A 97 3.25 3.92 -14.35
N GLU A 98 2.61 4.51 -13.34
CA GLU A 98 1.70 5.65 -13.41
C GLU A 98 1.92 6.55 -12.19
N TYR A 99 1.51 7.81 -12.30
CA TYR A 99 1.46 8.74 -11.19
C TYR A 99 0.19 8.49 -10.38
N TRP A 100 0.35 8.29 -9.08
CA TRP A 100 -0.78 8.02 -8.20
C TRP A 100 -0.94 9.18 -7.23
N TYR A 101 -2.15 9.71 -7.14
CA TYR A 101 -2.47 10.78 -6.21
C TYR A 101 -3.71 10.44 -5.38
N ARG A 102 -3.79 11.01 -4.18
CA ARG A 102 -5.03 11.06 -3.40
C ARG A 102 -5.40 12.51 -3.12
N CYS A 103 -6.66 12.87 -3.36
CA CYS A 103 -7.17 14.16 -2.94
C CYS A 103 -7.52 14.15 -1.44
N ASN A 104 -7.00 15.10 -0.68
CA ASN A 104 -7.33 15.25 0.74
C ASN A 104 -8.72 15.87 0.98
N ASN A 105 -9.31 16.51 -0.05
CA ASN A 105 -10.62 17.16 0.09
C ASN A 105 -11.79 16.21 -0.21
N CYS A 106 -11.67 15.36 -1.24
CA CYS A 106 -12.75 14.46 -1.65
C CYS A 106 -12.39 12.97 -1.56
N HIS A 107 -11.17 12.64 -1.13
CA HIS A 107 -10.64 11.28 -0.98
C HIS A 107 -10.60 10.44 -2.25
N GLU A 108 -10.77 11.07 -3.42
CA GLU A 108 -10.62 10.40 -4.71
C GLU A 108 -9.17 10.00 -4.95
N THR A 109 -8.96 8.81 -5.50
CA THR A 109 -7.65 8.33 -5.93
C THR A 109 -7.53 8.52 -7.43
N ILE A 110 -6.48 9.22 -7.85
CA ILE A 110 -6.22 9.61 -9.24
C ILE A 110 -5.06 8.78 -9.73
N VAL A 111 -5.21 8.22 -10.92
CA VAL A 111 -4.18 7.44 -11.61
C VAL A 111 -4.00 8.08 -12.98
N SER A 112 -2.82 8.67 -13.22
CA SER A 112 -2.53 9.39 -14.46
C SER A 112 -1.18 8.97 -15.06
N LEU A 113 -1.06 9.07 -16.38
CA LEU A 113 0.19 8.84 -17.11
C LEU A 113 1.12 10.07 -17.03
N THR A 114 0.58 11.22 -16.66
CA THR A 114 1.30 12.48 -16.51
C THR A 114 1.10 13.04 -15.10
N PRO A 115 2.00 13.93 -14.63
CA PRO A 115 1.78 14.64 -13.37
C PRO A 115 0.49 15.46 -13.42
N GLU A 116 -0.29 15.40 -12.35
CA GLU A 116 -1.49 16.23 -12.16
C GLU A 116 -1.22 17.29 -11.08
N GLU A 117 -1.85 18.46 -11.24
CA GLU A 117 -1.83 19.54 -10.24
C GLU A 117 -3.14 19.63 -9.44
N ASN A 118 -4.24 19.07 -9.99
CA ASN A 118 -5.57 19.18 -9.41
C ASN A 118 -6.30 17.84 -9.43
N CYS A 119 -7.28 17.71 -8.54
CA CYS A 119 -8.15 16.54 -8.50
C CYS A 119 -9.24 16.60 -9.58
N ASP A 120 -9.33 15.58 -10.42
CA ASP A 120 -10.33 15.45 -11.51
C ASP A 120 -11.78 15.55 -11.03
N LYS A 121 -12.05 15.22 -9.77
CA LYS A 121 -13.40 15.18 -9.20
C LYS A 121 -13.84 16.48 -8.54
N CYS A 122 -12.95 17.16 -7.83
CA CYS A 122 -13.31 18.35 -7.05
C CYS A 122 -12.49 19.60 -7.41
N ASN A 123 -11.59 19.48 -8.38
CA ASN A 123 -10.66 20.51 -8.86
C ASN A 123 -9.74 21.11 -7.79
N SER A 124 -9.66 20.48 -6.60
CA SER A 124 -8.76 20.92 -5.54
C SER A 124 -7.30 20.60 -5.89
N ALA A 125 -6.40 21.54 -5.62
CA ALA A 125 -4.95 21.31 -5.69
C ALA A 125 -4.40 20.54 -4.47
N ASN A 126 -5.25 20.19 -3.50
CA ASN A 126 -4.87 19.44 -2.31
C ASN A 126 -4.79 17.93 -2.61
N ILE A 127 -3.84 17.56 -3.47
CA ILE A 127 -3.54 16.17 -3.85
C ILE A 127 -2.16 15.75 -3.32
N VAL A 128 -2.06 14.51 -2.86
CA VAL A 128 -0.82 13.92 -2.31
C VAL A 128 -0.38 12.76 -3.18
N ARG A 129 0.89 12.72 -3.53
CA ARG A 129 1.48 11.66 -4.35
C ARG A 129 1.68 10.37 -3.54
N LEU A 130 1.25 9.23 -4.08
CA LEU A 130 1.25 7.92 -3.43
C LEU A 130 2.33 6.95 -3.95
N ASP A 131 2.85 7.18 -5.15
CA ASP A 131 3.80 6.29 -5.83
C ASP A 131 5.27 6.51 -5.46
N THR A 132 5.57 7.56 -4.70
CA THR A 132 6.92 7.80 -4.20
C THR A 132 7.22 6.86 -3.03
N PRO A 133 8.34 6.10 -3.07
CA PRO A 133 8.78 5.36 -1.89
C PRO A 133 9.01 6.35 -0.75
N ASP A 134 8.47 6.03 0.44
CA ASP A 134 8.67 6.82 1.67
C ASP A 134 10.17 7.05 1.89
N ASN A 135 10.67 8.25 1.55
CA ASN A 135 12.02 8.72 1.91
C ASN A 135 12.04 9.32 3.32
N ASN A 136 11.02 9.07 4.14
CA ASN A 136 10.97 9.54 5.51
C ASN A 136 11.72 8.58 6.43
N GLU A 137 13.06 8.62 6.36
CA GLU A 137 13.85 8.74 7.59
C GLU A 137 13.59 10.13 8.17
N THR A 138 12.38 10.37 8.72
CA THR A 138 12.21 11.48 9.64
C THR A 138 12.97 11.11 10.90
N ASN A 139 14.12 11.76 11.07
CA ASN A 139 14.92 11.82 12.29
C ASN A 139 14.04 11.72 13.53
N ASN A 140 13.99 10.54 14.12
CA ASN A 140 13.78 10.39 15.54
C ASN A 140 15.10 10.79 16.19
N ASP A 141 15.33 12.09 16.34
CA ASP A 141 16.31 12.60 17.27
C ASP A 141 15.79 13.87 17.94
N SER A 142 15.26 13.65 19.14
CA SER A 142 15.67 14.39 20.34
C SER A 142 15.43 15.91 20.37
N ARG A 143 14.29 16.33 20.95
CA ARG A 143 14.25 17.18 22.17
C ARG A 143 12.85 17.34 22.73
#